data_AF-B1ZCZ2-F1
#
_entry.id   AF-B1ZCZ2-F1
#
_cell.length_a   1.000
_cell.length_b   1.000
_cell.length_c   1.000
_cell.angle_alpha   90.00
_cell.angle_beta   90.00
_cell.angle_gamma   90.00
#
_symmetry.space_group_name_H-M   'P 1'
#
loop_
_entity.id
_entity.type
_entity.pdbx_description
1 polymer ?
#
loop_
_entity_poly.entity_id
_entity_poly.type
_entity_poly.pdbx_seq_one_letter_code
_entity_poly.pdbx_strand_id
1 'polypeptide(L)'
;MRIGLPLCIALGLVASAAPASATFTRQIAADHAQFAACAFQVLDQAYPSMVRLTDLRGADTIKIVMEETAVGLVSSATNRFVDMDVRRAGKGTSVTIKSAWSLLGDDYYAERTWKEISSCAR
;
A
#
# COMPACT_ATOMS: atom_id res chain seq x y z
N MET A 1 24.15 -57.53 -19.61
CA MET A 1 24.28 -56.88 -18.29
C MET A 1 23.55 -55.54 -18.35
N ARG A 2 22.60 -55.36 -17.43
CA ARG A 2 21.80 -54.14 -17.21
C ARG A 2 22.58 -53.16 -16.34
N ILE A 3 22.58 -51.86 -16.63
CA ILE A 3 22.50 -50.69 -15.72
C ILE A 3 22.11 -49.50 -16.65
N GLY A 4 21.02 -48.74 -16.55
CA GLY A 4 20.07 -48.48 -15.46
C GLY A 4 20.30 -47.07 -14.89
N LEU A 5 19.32 -46.17 -15.06
CA LEU A 5 19.12 -44.85 -14.40
C LEU A 5 19.87 -43.60 -14.94
N PRO A 6 19.32 -42.39 -14.74
CA PRO A 6 17.89 -42.03 -14.62
C PRO A 6 17.48 -40.81 -15.47
N LEU A 7 16.21 -40.84 -15.85
CA LEU A 7 15.41 -39.75 -16.38
C LEU A 7 15.35 -38.63 -15.33
N CYS A 8 15.98 -37.47 -15.58
CA CYS A 8 15.84 -36.29 -14.74
C CYS A 8 14.41 -35.74 -14.90
N ILE A 9 13.52 -36.14 -14.00
CA ILE A 9 12.19 -35.54 -13.81
C ILE A 9 12.44 -34.13 -13.26
N ALA A 10 12.44 -33.14 -14.15
CA ALA A 10 12.33 -31.74 -13.78
C ALA A 10 10.88 -31.50 -13.29
N LEU A 11 10.66 -31.74 -11.99
CA LEU A 11 9.47 -31.27 -11.29
C LEU A 11 9.46 -29.74 -11.37
N GLY A 12 8.63 -29.20 -12.25
CA GLY A 12 8.32 -27.78 -12.30
C GLY A 12 7.71 -27.35 -10.97
N LEU A 13 8.50 -26.63 -10.17
CA LEU A 13 7.96 -25.86 -9.06
C LEU A 13 7.03 -24.80 -9.66
N VAL A 14 5.73 -25.05 -9.60
CA VAL A 14 4.73 -23.99 -9.71
C VAL A 14 4.85 -23.21 -8.40
N ALA A 15 5.78 -22.26 -8.37
CA ALA A 15 5.80 -21.23 -7.35
C ALA A 15 4.49 -20.46 -7.51
N SER A 16 3.54 -20.72 -6.62
CA SER A 16 2.34 -19.91 -6.44
C SER A 16 2.80 -18.51 -6.04
N ALA A 17 3.04 -17.67 -7.05
CA ALA A 17 3.33 -16.26 -6.87
C ALA A 17 2.08 -15.64 -6.23
N ALA A 18 2.20 -15.24 -4.96
CA ALA A 18 1.21 -14.38 -4.35
C ALA A 18 1.05 -13.13 -5.25
N PRO A 19 -0.19 -12.64 -5.48
CA PRO A 19 -0.38 -11.45 -6.30
C PRO A 19 0.47 -10.32 -5.73
N ALA A 20 1.35 -9.76 -6.56
CA ALA A 20 2.25 -8.71 -6.14
C ALA A 20 1.39 -7.48 -5.76
N SER A 21 1.50 -7.02 -4.51
CA SER A 21 0.92 -5.73 -4.14
C SER A 21 1.66 -4.65 -4.90
N ALA A 22 0.93 -3.79 -5.58
CA ALA A 22 1.52 -2.70 -6.32
C ALA A 22 2.04 -1.62 -5.37
N THR A 23 3.18 -1.03 -5.73
CA THR A 23 3.84 -0.02 -4.92
C THR A 23 4.12 1.19 -5.79
N PHE A 24 3.44 2.28 -5.49
CA PHE A 24 3.65 3.57 -6.11
C PHE A 24 4.49 4.46 -5.19
N THR A 25 5.54 5.10 -5.70
CA THR A 25 6.37 6.03 -4.90
C THR A 25 6.56 7.37 -5.61
N ARG A 26 6.51 8.46 -4.84
CA ARG A 26 6.76 9.83 -5.28
C ARG A 26 7.61 10.60 -4.27
N GLN A 27 8.42 11.51 -4.79
CA GLN A 27 9.15 12.50 -4.00
C GLN A 27 8.47 13.86 -4.15
N ILE A 28 8.32 14.58 -3.04
CA ILE A 28 7.71 15.91 -2.99
C ILE A 28 8.55 16.87 -2.16
N ALA A 29 8.37 18.17 -2.37
CA ALA A 29 9.09 19.22 -1.64
C ALA A 29 8.44 19.59 -0.30
N ALA A 30 7.16 19.28 -0.11
CA ALA A 30 6.44 19.58 1.12
C ALA A 30 7.00 18.84 2.34
N ASP A 31 6.87 19.43 3.53
CA ASP A 31 7.20 18.75 4.78
C ASP A 31 6.28 17.54 5.00
N HIS A 32 6.87 16.45 5.49
CA HIS A 32 6.18 15.16 5.62
C HIS A 32 4.97 15.22 6.56
N ALA A 33 5.03 15.99 7.66
CA ALA A 33 3.94 16.11 8.60
C ALA A 33 2.82 16.99 8.05
N GLN A 34 3.17 18.09 7.37
CA GLN A 34 2.20 18.94 6.68
C GLN A 34 1.48 18.19 5.57
N PHE A 35 2.22 17.46 4.73
CA PHE A 35 1.64 16.63 3.68
C PHE A 35 0.72 15.56 4.27
N ALA A 36 1.17 14.82 5.29
CA ALA A 36 0.38 13.75 5.90
C ALA A 36 -0.93 14.29 6.52
N ALA A 37 -0.89 15.44 7.20
CA ALA A 37 -2.08 16.05 7.76
C ALA A 37 -3.10 16.45 6.67
N CYS A 38 -2.64 17.08 5.58
CA CYS A 38 -3.48 17.43 4.44
C CYS A 38 -4.05 16.18 3.74
N ALA A 39 -3.20 15.19 3.46
CA ALA A 39 -3.62 13.94 2.83
C ALA A 39 -4.64 13.18 3.68
N PHE A 40 -4.45 13.11 5.00
CA PHE A 40 -5.42 12.53 5.91
C PHE A 40 -6.76 13.26 5.86
N GLN A 41 -6.75 14.60 5.91
CA GLN A 41 -7.97 15.39 5.85
C GLN A 41 -8.74 15.18 4.53
N VAL A 42 -8.05 15.16 3.40
CA VAL A 42 -8.67 14.91 2.08
C VAL A 42 -9.28 13.52 2.02
N LEU A 43 -8.53 12.50 2.46
CA LEU A 43 -9.00 11.11 2.40
C LEU A 43 -10.11 10.84 3.41
N ASP A 44 -10.07 11.40 4.61
CA ASP A 44 -11.12 11.24 5.62
C ASP A 44 -12.43 11.94 5.20
N GLN A 45 -12.35 13.05 4.46
CA GLN A 45 -13.52 13.68 3.85
C GLN A 45 -14.14 12.82 2.75
N ALA A 46 -13.32 12.15 1.94
CA ALA A 46 -13.79 11.29 0.85
C ALA A 46 -14.30 9.91 1.35
N TYR A 47 -13.64 9.35 2.37
CA TYR A 47 -13.90 8.00 2.89
C TYR A 47 -13.97 8.03 4.42
N PRO A 48 -15.01 8.70 4.98
CA PRO A 48 -15.11 8.88 6.42
C PRO A 48 -15.10 7.53 7.13
N SER A 49 -14.41 7.48 8.28
CA SER A 49 -14.25 6.28 9.13
C SER A 49 -13.39 5.13 8.58
N MET A 50 -12.96 5.20 7.32
CA MET A 50 -12.07 4.19 6.73
C MET A 50 -10.59 4.55 6.84
N VAL A 51 -10.27 5.82 7.13
CA VAL A 51 -8.91 6.34 7.14
C VAL A 51 -8.36 6.37 8.57
N ARG A 52 -7.16 5.82 8.74
CA ARG A 52 -6.41 5.85 10.01
C ARG A 52 -5.05 6.48 9.77
N LEU A 53 -4.69 7.46 10.60
CA LEU A 53 -3.35 8.02 10.65
C LEU A 53 -2.61 7.52 11.89
N THR A 54 -1.38 7.03 11.71
CA THR A 54 -0.49 6.62 12.79
C THR A 54 0.87 7.28 12.60
N ASP A 55 1.28 8.09 13.56
CA ASP A 55 2.63 8.64 13.63
C ASP A 55 3.58 7.60 14.24
N LEU A 56 4.49 7.06 13.42
CA LEU A 56 5.50 6.10 13.87
C LEU A 56 6.69 6.88 14.43
N ARG A 57 6.48 7.47 15.61
CA ARG A 57 7.47 8.28 16.32
C ARG A 57 8.80 7.53 16.40
N GLY A 58 9.87 8.16 15.92
CA GLY A 58 11.23 7.59 15.85
C GLY A 58 11.67 7.10 14.47
N ALA A 59 10.76 6.97 13.50
CA ALA A 59 11.08 6.55 12.13
C ALA A 59 10.95 7.67 11.08
N ASP A 60 10.69 8.91 11.50
CA ASP A 60 10.35 10.04 10.61
C ASP A 60 9.30 9.66 9.54
N THR A 61 8.33 8.83 9.94
CA THR A 61 7.36 8.19 9.07
C THR A 61 5.97 8.31 9.67
N ILE A 62 5.03 8.82 8.88
CA ILE A 62 3.60 8.83 9.20
C ILE A 62 2.91 7.85 8.28
N LYS A 63 2.19 6.90 8.87
CA LYS A 63 1.37 5.94 8.14
C LYS A 63 -0.06 6.43 8.01
N ILE A 64 -0.60 6.31 6.80
CA ILE A 64 -2.02 6.50 6.51
C ILE A 64 -2.54 5.20 5.90
N VAL A 65 -3.52 4.60 6.57
CA VAL A 65 -4.12 3.33 6.18
C VAL A 65 -5.58 3.56 5.83
N MET A 66 -6.03 2.99 4.72
CA MET A 66 -7.44 2.89 4.38
C MET A 66 -7.89 1.44 4.53
N GLU A 67 -8.81 1.21 5.46
CA GLU A 67 -9.35 -0.10 5.77
C GLU A 67 -10.86 -0.04 6.04
N GLU A 68 -11.56 -1.08 5.64
CA GLU A 68 -12.99 -1.23 5.84
C GLU A 68 -13.22 -2.46 6.72
N THR A 69 -14.02 -2.32 7.78
CA THR A 69 -14.39 -3.44 8.64
C THR A 69 -15.84 -3.80 8.38
N ALA A 70 -16.06 -4.94 7.73
CA ALA A 70 -17.37 -5.53 7.58
C ALA A 70 -17.74 -6.28 8.86
N VAL A 71 -18.87 -5.95 9.48
CA VAL A 71 -19.37 -6.62 10.68
C VAL A 71 -20.57 -7.49 10.29
N GLY A 72 -20.44 -8.80 10.47
CA GLY A 72 -21.51 -9.77 10.34
C GLY A 72 -22.10 -10.17 11.69
N LEU A 73 -23.17 -10.98 11.66
CA LEU A 73 -23.90 -11.44 12.85
C LEU A 73 -23.03 -12.20 13.87
N VAL A 74 -21.95 -12.86 13.42
CA VAL A 74 -21.09 -13.71 14.26
C VAL A 74 -19.59 -13.42 14.12
N SER A 75 -19.19 -12.52 13.22
CA SER A 75 -17.78 -12.23 12.95
C SER A 75 -17.59 -10.85 12.31
N SER A 76 -16.37 -10.34 12.34
CA SER A 76 -15.97 -9.15 11.59
C SER A 76 -14.74 -9.43 10.74
N ALA A 77 -14.64 -8.81 9.58
CA ALA A 77 -13.49 -8.89 8.69
C ALA A 77 -13.01 -7.48 8.32
N THR A 78 -11.73 -7.19 8.55
CA THR A 78 -11.10 -5.93 8.18
C THR A 78 -10.29 -6.12 6.90
N ASN A 79 -10.68 -5.41 5.85
CA ASN A 79 -9.99 -5.40 4.57
C ASN A 79 -9.20 -4.10 4.43
N ARG A 80 -7.88 -4.21 4.31
CA ARG A 80 -6.99 -3.08 4.03
C ARG A 80 -6.73 -2.98 2.55
N PHE A 81 -7.07 -1.83 1.95
CA PHE A 81 -6.95 -1.62 0.51
C PHE A 81 -5.86 -0.62 0.13
N VAL A 82 -5.47 0.29 1.05
CA VAL A 82 -4.32 1.18 0.88
C VAL A 82 -3.51 1.27 2.17
N ASP A 83 -2.18 1.16 2.04
CA ASP A 83 -1.18 1.44 3.09
C ASP A 83 -0.19 2.46 2.53
N MET A 84 -0.21 3.68 3.07
CA MET A 84 0.63 4.78 2.63
C MET A 84 1.65 5.17 3.70
N ASP A 85 2.92 5.15 3.32
CA ASP A 85 4.05 5.64 4.11
C ASP A 85 4.43 7.05 3.64
N VAL A 86 4.33 8.04 4.52
CA VAL A 86 4.81 9.40 4.31
C VAL A 86 6.07 9.61 5.14
N ARG A 87 7.23 9.65 4.48
CA ARG A 87 8.54 9.62 5.14
C ARG A 87 9.32 10.89 4.87
N ARG A 88 10.01 11.42 5.88
CA ARG A 88 11.02 12.47 5.67
C ARG A 88 12.12 11.94 4.74
N ALA A 89 12.48 12.72 3.72
CA ALA A 89 13.49 12.37 2.73
C ALA A 89 14.41 13.58 2.46
N GLY A 90 15.41 13.78 3.32
CA GLY A 90 16.33 14.92 3.23
C GLY A 90 15.61 16.26 3.36
N LYS A 91 15.61 17.07 2.29
CA LYS A 91 14.92 18.37 2.24
C LYS A 91 13.44 18.28 1.85
N GLY A 92 12.92 17.09 1.61
CA GLY A 92 11.52 16.88 1.20
C GLY A 92 10.94 15.62 1.82
N THR A 93 10.00 15.01 1.11
CA THR A 93 9.21 13.87 1.58
C THR A 93 9.10 12.80 0.51
N SER A 94 9.26 11.55 0.93
CA SER A 94 8.97 10.37 0.13
C SER A 94 7.60 9.83 0.51
N VAL A 95 6.71 9.71 -0.45
CA VAL A 95 5.38 9.12 -0.28
C VAL A 95 5.36 7.79 -1.02
N THR A 96 5.10 6.71 -0.29
CA THR A 96 4.96 5.36 -0.86
C THR A 96 3.56 4.85 -0.57
N ILE A 97 2.79 4.54 -1.62
CA ILE A 97 1.43 4.01 -1.52
C ILE A 97 1.47 2.56 -1.98
N LYS A 98 1.05 1.65 -1.10
CA LYS A 98 0.85 0.25 -1.41
C LYS A 98 -0.64 -0.01 -1.48
N SER A 99 -1.10 -0.62 -2.56
CA SER A 99 -2.50 -1.02 -2.69
C SER A 99 -2.65 -2.53 -2.73
N ALA A 100 -3.80 -2.99 -2.25
CA ALA A 100 -4.23 -4.35 -2.52
C ALA A 100 -4.30 -4.59 -4.02
N TRP A 101 -4.01 -5.82 -4.44
CA TRP A 101 -4.09 -6.22 -5.83
C TRP A 101 -5.49 -5.98 -6.41
N SER A 102 -5.55 -5.54 -7.67
CA SER A 102 -6.79 -5.22 -8.37
C SER A 102 -6.79 -5.82 -9.77
N LEU A 103 -7.96 -6.31 -10.20
CA LEU A 103 -8.18 -6.72 -11.60
C LEU A 103 -8.03 -5.56 -12.60
N LEU A 104 -8.11 -4.31 -12.12
CA LEU A 104 -7.96 -3.10 -12.95
C LEU A 104 -6.49 -2.69 -13.16
N GLY A 105 -5.55 -3.52 -12.72
CA GLY A 105 -4.11 -3.26 -12.75
C GLY A 105 -3.58 -2.99 -11.35
N ASP A 106 -2.34 -3.43 -11.13
CA ASP A 106 -1.69 -3.42 -9.82
C ASP A 106 -1.75 -1.99 -9.20
N ASP A 107 -1.38 -0.95 -9.95
CA ASP A 107 -1.27 0.42 -9.42
C ASP A 107 -2.56 1.25 -9.41
N TYR A 108 -3.71 0.73 -9.88
CA TYR A 108 -4.93 1.54 -10.09
C TYR A 108 -5.37 2.32 -8.84
N TYR A 109 -5.43 1.64 -7.69
CA TYR A 109 -5.84 2.27 -6.45
C TYR A 109 -4.77 3.23 -5.93
N ALA A 110 -3.49 2.87 -6.04
CA ALA A 110 -2.40 3.73 -5.59
C ALA A 110 -2.31 5.04 -6.39
N GLU A 111 -2.45 4.98 -7.72
CA GLU A 111 -2.50 6.16 -8.58
C GLU A 111 -3.73 7.02 -8.33
N ARG A 112 -4.89 6.39 -8.09
CA ARG A 112 -6.12 7.12 -7.75
C ARG A 112 -5.96 7.86 -6.43
N THR A 113 -5.50 7.18 -5.38
CA THR A 113 -5.22 7.80 -4.08
C THR A 113 -4.23 8.95 -4.25
N TRP A 114 -3.17 8.76 -5.04
CA TRP A 114 -2.22 9.84 -5.35
C TRP A 114 -2.90 11.04 -5.99
N LYS A 115 -3.74 10.84 -7.01
CA LYS A 115 -4.46 11.93 -7.68
C LYS A 115 -5.29 12.75 -6.69
N GLU A 116 -5.99 12.09 -5.78
CA GLU A 116 -6.82 12.73 -4.75
C GLU A 116 -5.99 13.62 -3.80
N ILE A 117 -4.79 13.17 -3.39
CA ILE A 117 -3.95 13.91 -2.42
C ILE A 117 -2.84 14.75 -3.06
N SER A 118 -2.68 14.71 -4.39
CA SER A 118 -1.55 15.35 -5.10
C SER A 118 -1.49 16.86 -4.93
N SER A 119 -2.61 17.53 -4.62
CA SER A 119 -2.67 18.95 -4.31
C SER A 119 -1.94 19.32 -3.01
N CYS A 120 -1.83 18.38 -2.06
CA CYS A 120 -1.11 18.56 -0.79
C CYS A 120 0.42 18.59 -0.97
N ALA A 121 0.92 18.19 -2.15
CA ALA A 121 2.36 18.15 -2.43
C ALA A 121 2.99 19.51 -2.79
N ARG A 122 2.20 20.59 -2.74
CA ARG A 122 2.59 21.94 -3.13
C ARG A 122 3.20 22.72 -1.99
#